data_AF-A0A4R0NSK7-F1
#
_entry.id   AF-A0A4R0NSK7-F1
#
_cell.length_a   1.000
_cell.length_b   1.000
_cell.length_c   1.000
_cell.angle_alpha   90.00
_cell.angle_beta   90.00
_cell.angle_gamma   90.00
#
_symmetry.space_group_name_H-M   'P 1'
#
loop_
_entity.id
_entity.type
_entity.pdbx_description
1 polymer ?
#
loop_
_entity_poly.entity_id
_entity_poly.type
_entity_poly.pdbx_seq_one_letter_code
_entity_poly.pdbx_strand_id
1 'polypeptide(L)'
;MSFSWLPEGQNENTRASDKATFLIYSAAKKHASYFIATANRADLGFSVVLDEQLIGTDLHCYMSFCNESGKLVGNSMYVGLV
;
A
#
# COMPACT_ATOMS: atom_id res chain seq x y z
N MET A 1 2.45 8.35 8.73
CA MET A 1 2.77 6.92 8.69
C MET A 1 3.54 6.62 7.41
N SER A 2 4.47 5.66 7.43
CA SER A 2 5.30 5.30 6.27
C SER A 2 5.24 3.82 5.96
N PHE A 3 5.14 3.50 4.68
CA PHE A 3 5.27 2.17 4.10
C PHE A 3 6.65 2.07 3.44
N SER A 4 7.26 0.90 3.54
CA SER A 4 8.50 0.56 2.85
C SER A 4 8.48 -0.89 2.42
N TRP A 5 9.11 -1.21 1.29
CA TRP A 5 9.22 -2.58 0.80
C TRP A 5 10.59 -2.82 0.19
N LEU A 6 10.95 -4.10 0.07
CA LEU A 6 12.23 -4.51 -0.50
C LEU A 6 12.19 -4.42 -2.03
N PRO A 7 13.32 -4.12 -2.67
CA PRO A 7 13.44 -4.23 -4.11
C PRO A 7 13.24 -5.69 -4.54
N GLU A 8 12.50 -5.89 -5.63
CA GLU A 8 12.28 -7.20 -6.24
C GLU A 8 12.84 -7.19 -7.66
N GLY A 9 13.38 -8.33 -8.11
CA GLY A 9 13.92 -8.47 -9.46
C GLY A 9 12.82 -8.28 -10.52
N GLN A 10 13.12 -7.51 -11.56
CA GLN A 10 12.14 -7.25 -12.62
C GLN A 10 11.91 -8.50 -13.47
N ASN A 11 10.64 -8.78 -13.78
CA ASN A 11 10.19 -9.86 -14.64
C ASN A 11 8.88 -9.49 -15.34
N GLU A 12 8.26 -10.41 -16.08
CA GLU A 12 7.01 -10.15 -16.81
C GLU A 12 5.86 -9.63 -15.93
N ASN A 13 5.84 -10.04 -14.66
CA ASN A 13 4.83 -9.69 -13.65
C ASN A 13 5.34 -8.69 -12.61
N THR A 14 6.56 -8.19 -12.75
CA THR A 14 7.18 -7.33 -11.75
C THR A 14 7.99 -6.26 -12.45
N ARG A 15 7.41 -5.06 -12.57
CA ARG A 15 8.04 -3.93 -13.27
C ARG A 15 8.30 -2.80 -12.31
N ALA A 16 9.38 -2.07 -12.54
CA ALA A 16 9.69 -0.86 -11.79
C ALA A 16 8.56 0.18 -11.83
N SER A 17 7.82 0.23 -12.95
CA SER A 17 6.69 1.16 -13.17
C SER A 17 5.36 0.68 -12.58
N ASP A 18 5.28 -0.54 -12.05
CA ASP A 18 4.06 -1.02 -11.39
C ASP A 18 3.71 -0.07 -10.25
N LYS A 19 2.41 0.19 -10.07
CA LYS A 19 1.91 1.17 -9.13
C LYS A 19 1.49 0.51 -7.82
N ALA A 20 1.99 1.04 -6.72
CA ALA A 20 1.64 0.62 -5.37
C ALA A 20 0.27 1.18 -4.97
N THR A 21 -0.56 0.33 -4.38
CA THR A 21 -1.83 0.69 -3.77
C THR A 21 -1.81 0.28 -2.30
N PHE A 22 -2.33 1.14 -1.43
CA PHE A 22 -2.37 0.90 0.01
C PHE A 22 -3.81 0.99 0.54
N LEU A 23 -4.11 0.13 1.51
CA LEU A 23 -5.34 0.15 2.28
C LEU A 23 -4.99 0.24 3.76
N ILE A 24 -5.60 1.20 4.45
CA ILE A 24 -5.51 1.35 5.89
C ILE A 24 -6.91 1.18 6.45
N TYR A 25 -7.09 0.21 7.33
CA TYR A 25 -8.39 -0.15 7.90
C TYR A 25 -8.38 -0.08 9.42
N SER A 26 -9.30 0.69 9.99
CA SER A 26 -9.58 0.71 11.42
C SER A 26 -10.87 -0.06 11.69
N ALA A 27 -10.76 -1.22 12.35
CA ALA A 27 -11.93 -1.99 12.76
C ALA A 27 -12.77 -1.24 13.80
N ALA A 28 -12.10 -0.56 14.74
CA ALA A 28 -12.72 0.20 15.82
C ALA A 28 -13.61 1.35 15.28
N LYS A 29 -13.12 2.05 14.25
CA LYS A 29 -13.85 3.16 13.61
C LYS A 29 -14.72 2.72 12.43
N LYS A 30 -14.65 1.45 12.03
CA LYS A 30 -15.24 0.91 10.78
C LYS A 30 -14.90 1.78 9.56
N HIS A 31 -13.67 2.28 9.52
CA HIS A 31 -13.21 3.22 8.50
C HIS A 31 -12.10 2.58 7.67
N ALA A 32 -12.11 2.84 6.37
CA ALA A 32 -11.08 2.37 5.44
C ALA A 32 -10.63 3.53 4.54
N SER A 33 -9.32 3.73 4.46
CA SER A 33 -8.68 4.72 3.60
C SER A 33 -7.92 4.02 2.48
N TYR A 34 -8.11 4.47 1.25
CA TYR A 34 -7.53 3.87 0.05
C TYR A 34 -6.58 4.85 -0.65
N PHE A 35 -5.39 4.38 -1.00
CA PHE A 35 -4.38 5.15 -1.71
C PHE A 35 -4.01 4.39 -2.99
N ILE A 36 -4.73 4.67 -4.07
CA ILE A 36 -4.65 3.91 -5.31
C ILE A 36 -3.55 4.45 -6.22
N ALA A 37 -2.67 3.56 -6.67
CA ALA A 37 -1.60 3.84 -7.63
C ALA A 37 -0.72 5.07 -7.28
N THR A 38 -0.36 5.22 -6.01
CA THR A 38 0.24 6.45 -5.46
C THR A 38 1.77 6.52 -5.54
N ALA A 39 2.44 5.38 -5.65
CA ALA A 39 3.89 5.28 -5.78
C ALA A 39 4.25 4.26 -6.86
N ASN A 40 5.42 4.38 -7.46
CA ASN A 40 5.99 3.30 -8.28
C ASN A 40 6.59 2.23 -7.36
N ARG A 41 6.61 0.98 -7.83
CA ARG A 41 7.27 -0.13 -7.13
C ARG A 41 8.75 0.15 -6.91
N ALA A 42 9.40 0.89 -7.80
CA ALA A 42 10.80 1.31 -7.67
C ALA A 42 11.05 2.40 -6.62
N ASP A 43 10.02 3.06 -6.09
CA ASP A 43 10.19 4.13 -5.09
C ASP A 43 10.55 3.56 -3.71
N LEU A 44 10.30 2.27 -3.47
CA LEU A 44 10.61 1.50 -2.25
C LEU A 44 9.98 2.04 -0.95
N GLY A 45 9.13 3.05 -1.05
CA GLY A 45 8.38 3.57 0.07
C GLY A 45 7.28 4.55 -0.33
N PHE A 46 6.38 4.78 0.61
CA PHE A 46 5.28 5.74 0.48
C PHE A 46 4.92 6.29 1.86
N SER A 47 4.73 7.61 1.97
CA SER A 47 4.33 8.26 3.22
C SER A 47 2.94 8.84 3.10
N VAL A 48 2.16 8.68 4.16
CA VAL A 48 0.78 9.12 4.23
C VAL A 48 0.50 9.90 5.51
N VAL A 49 -0.28 10.97 5.38
CA VAL A 49 -0.85 11.70 6.50
C VAL A 49 -2.19 11.06 6.83
N LEU A 50 -2.34 10.60 8.07
CA LEU A 50 -3.57 10.01 8.56
C LEU A 50 -4.50 11.12 9.05
N ASP A 51 -5.80 10.87 8.95
CA ASP A 51 -6.81 11.69 9.61
C ASP A 51 -6.60 11.62 11.14
N GLU A 52 -6.73 12.76 11.82
CA GLU A 52 -6.62 12.87 13.27
C GLU A 52 -7.58 11.91 14.00
N GLN A 53 -8.72 11.58 13.39
CA GLN A 53 -9.71 10.65 13.95
C GLN A 53 -9.22 9.21 14.09
N LEU A 54 -8.17 8.84 13.34
CA LEU A 54 -7.58 7.50 13.32
C LEU A 54 -6.38 7.37 14.27
N ILE A 55 -5.89 8.48 14.81
CA ILE A 55 -4.76 8.49 15.75
C ILE A 55 -5.15 7.76 17.04
N GLY A 56 -4.26 6.87 17.49
CA GLY A 56 -4.45 6.08 18.71
C GLY A 56 -5.45 4.92 18.56
N THR A 57 -5.81 4.55 17.33
CA THR A 57 -6.57 3.32 17.04
C THR A 57 -5.70 2.30 16.34
N ASP A 58 -6.03 1.03 16.52
CA ASP A 58 -5.40 -0.07 15.79
C ASP A 58 -5.74 0.02 14.29
N LEU A 59 -4.71 0.10 13.47
CA LEU A 59 -4.80 0.21 12.02
C LEU A 59 -4.20 -1.02 11.34
N HIS A 60 -5.05 -1.75 10.62
CA HIS A 60 -4.65 -2.83 9.74
C HIS A 60 -4.22 -2.28 8.38
N CYS A 61 -2.99 -2.57 7.99
CA CYS A 61 -2.40 -2.02 6.78
C CYS A 61 -2.15 -3.10 5.73
N TYR A 62 -2.49 -2.80 4.48
CA TYR A 62 -2.33 -3.69 3.34
C TYR A 62 -1.72 -2.96 2.15
N MET A 63 -0.99 -3.69 1.32
CA MET A 63 -0.37 -3.16 0.10
C MET A 63 -0.52 -4.13 -1.06
N SER A 64 -0.69 -3.61 -2.27
CA SER A 64 -0.67 -4.38 -3.51
C SER A 64 -0.02 -3.59 -4.65
N PHE A 65 0.30 -4.28 -5.76
CA PHE A 65 0.84 -3.64 -6.97
C PHE A 65 -0.03 -3.93 -8.18
N CYS A 66 -0.29 -2.92 -8.99
CA CYS A 66 -0.95 -3.05 -10.28
C CYS A 66 -0.05 -2.56 -11.42
N ASN A 67 -0.20 -3.12 -12.61
CA ASN A 67 0.51 -2.66 -13.79
C ASN A 67 -0.16 -1.40 -14.39
N GLU A 68 0.40 -0.88 -15.48
CA GLU A 68 -0.12 0.29 -16.20
C GLU A 68 -1.57 0.15 -16.70
N SER A 69 -2.04 -1.10 -16.91
CA SER A 69 -3.44 -1.38 -17.27
C SER A 69 -4.35 -1.51 -16.05
N GLY A 70 -3.85 -1.27 -14.84
CA GLY A 70 -4.59 -1.42 -13.58
C GLY A 70 -4.79 -2.88 -13.16
N LYS A 71 -4.22 -3.85 -13.89
CA LYS A 71 -4.30 -5.27 -13.53
C LYS A 71 -3.41 -5.53 -12.31
N LEU A 72 -3.95 -6.24 -11.33
CA LEU A 72 -3.18 -6.70 -10.18
C LEU A 72 -2.04 -7.63 -10.65
N VAL A 73 -0.80 -7.27 -10.32
CA VAL A 73 0.42 -8.01 -10.69
C VAL A 73 1.23 -8.45 -9.46
N GLY A 74 0.61 -8.40 -8.28
CA GLY A 74 1.18 -8.94 -7.05
C GLY A 74 0.09 -9.36 -6.06
N ASN A 75 0.46 -10.14 -5.06
CA ASN A 75 -0.45 -10.47 -3.97
C ASN A 75 -0.63 -9.25 -3.07
N SER A 76 -1.86 -9.03 -2.61
CA SER A 76 -2.09 -8.11 -1.49
C SER A 76 -1.39 -8.68 -0.26
N MET A 77 -0.46 -7.92 0.30
CA MET A 77 0.25 -8.30 1.52
C MET A 77 -0.30 -7.50 2.70
N TYR A 78 -0.54 -8.19 3.82
CA TYR A 78 -0.73 -7.53 5.10
C TYR A 78 0.62 -6.99 5.56
N VAL A 79 0.68 -5.67 5.75
CA VAL A 79 1.91 -4.96 6.09
C VAL A 79 2.09 -4.91 7.61
N GLY A 80 1.00 -4.88 8.37
CA GLY A 80 1.08 -4.91 9.84
C GLY A 80 -0.13 -4.27 10.53
N LEU A 81 -0.09 -4.38 11.86
CA LEU A 81 -0.94 -3.63 12.79
C LEU A 81 -0.10 -2.48 13.35
N VAL A 82 -0.64 -1.26 13.32
CA VAL A 82 -0.01 -0.06 13.88
C VAL A 82 -0.97 0.62 14.84
#